data_AF-A0A136NDX5-F1
#
_entry.id   AF-A0A136NDX5-F1
#
_cell.length_a   1.000
_cell.length_b   1.000
_cell.length_c   1.000
_cell.angle_alpha   90.00
_cell.angle_beta   90.00
_cell.angle_gamma   90.00
#
_symmetry.space_group_name_H-M   'P 1'
#
loop_
_entity.id
_entity.type
_entity.pdbx_description
1 polymer ?
#
loop_
_entity_poly.entity_id
_entity_poly.type
_entity_poly.pdbx_seq_one_letter_code
_entity_poly.pdbx_strand_id
1 'polypeptide(L)'
;MSNLVIQTNDSTHSNIHILAGIIRKTSQGWELLNNATHRPVGLNPTITEPSNNTIEVKFDRKYSQVLTCSITADEAYAEKGFMFGASVGLDKLVIKHSKAGAPTKNSDLAIPNSNIWISVMMIE
;
A
#
# COMPACT_ATOMS: atom_id res chain seq x y z
N MET A 1 -6.17 -17.79 -10.78
CA MET A 1 -6.35 -16.34 -10.60
C MET A 1 -7.64 -15.97 -11.30
N SER A 2 -8.61 -15.37 -10.61
CA SER A 2 -9.83 -14.85 -11.24
C SER A 2 -9.55 -13.43 -11.72
N ASN A 3 -9.53 -13.22 -13.04
CA ASN A 3 -9.40 -11.89 -13.63
C ASN A 3 -10.74 -11.17 -13.51
N LEU A 4 -10.78 -10.01 -12.85
CA LEU A 4 -11.92 -9.11 -12.92
C LEU A 4 -11.82 -8.35 -14.25
N VAL A 5 -12.66 -8.72 -15.22
CA VAL A 5 -12.78 -7.98 -16.48
C VAL A 5 -13.78 -6.85 -16.26
N ILE A 6 -13.30 -5.61 -16.15
CA ILE A 6 -14.15 -4.43 -16.14
C ILE A 6 -14.31 -3.98 -17.59
N GLN A 7 -15.54 -4.05 -18.10
CA GLN A 7 -15.88 -3.49 -19.41
C GLN A 7 -15.92 -1.96 -19.27
N THR A 8 -14.91 -1.29 -19.82
CA THR A 8 -14.94 0.16 -20.04
C THR A 8 -15.70 0.43 -21.34
N ASN A 9 -16.22 1.64 -21.53
CA ASN A 9 -16.83 2.06 -22.81
C ASN A 9 -15.81 2.22 -23.95
N ASP A 10 -14.59 1.71 -23.78
CA ASP A 10 -13.52 1.80 -24.78
C ASP A 10 -13.54 0.57 -25.70
N SER A 11 -13.18 0.78 -26.96
CA SER A 11 -13.12 -0.26 -27.99
C SER A 11 -12.01 -1.30 -27.75
N THR A 12 -11.09 -1.00 -26.82
CA THR A 12 -9.99 -1.86 -26.39
C THR A 12 -10.22 -2.31 -24.94
N HIS A 13 -10.46 -3.60 -24.75
CA HIS A 13 -10.55 -4.19 -23.41
C HIS A 13 -9.18 -4.12 -22.71
N SER A 14 -9.11 -3.41 -21.58
CA SER A 14 -7.93 -3.36 -20.73
C SER A 14 -8.09 -4.31 -19.54
N ASN A 15 -7.02 -5.04 -19.20
CA ASN A 15 -7.00 -5.88 -18.01
C ASN A 15 -6.78 -4.99 -16.78
N ILE A 16 -7.78 -4.93 -15.88
CA ILE A 16 -7.67 -4.20 -14.62
C ILE A 16 -7.24 -5.16 -13.52
N HIS A 17 -6.18 -4.78 -12.81
CA HIS A 17 -5.62 -5.53 -11.70
C HIS A 17 -5.88 -4.79 -10.39
N ILE A 18 -6.29 -5.51 -9.37
CA ILE A 18 -6.38 -5.01 -7.99
C ILE A 18 -5.14 -5.48 -7.25
N LEU A 19 -4.39 -4.53 -6.70
CA LEU A 19 -3.28 -4.79 -5.80
C LEU A 19 -3.76 -4.44 -4.39
N ALA A 20 -3.68 -5.38 -3.47
CA ALA A 20 -4.17 -5.18 -2.13
C ALA A 20 -3.31 -5.92 -1.11
N GLY A 21 -3.20 -5.35 0.07
CA GLY A 21 -2.48 -5.98 1.17
C GLY A 21 -2.42 -5.10 2.40
N ILE A 22 -1.79 -5.63 3.43
CA ILE A 22 -1.63 -4.97 4.72
C ILE A 22 -0.16 -5.02 5.08
N ILE A 23 0.40 -3.88 5.45
CA ILE A 23 1.76 -3.79 5.95
C ILE A 23 1.76 -3.42 7.43
N ARG A 24 2.71 -3.98 8.18
CA ARG A 24 2.87 -3.78 9.62
C ARG A 24 4.31 -3.47 9.95
N LYS A 25 4.54 -2.54 10.89
CA LYS A 25 5.87 -2.33 11.47
C LYS A 25 6.06 -3.32 12.62
N THR A 26 7.13 -4.10 12.55
CA THR A 26 7.59 -5.00 13.61
C THR A 26 8.95 -4.54 14.15
N SER A 27 9.47 -5.25 15.15
CA SER A 27 10.83 -5.05 15.65
C SER A 27 11.92 -5.32 14.59
N GLN A 28 11.59 -6.06 13.52
CA GLN A 28 12.52 -6.43 12.45
C GLN A 28 12.42 -5.54 11.21
N GLY A 29 11.42 -4.66 11.15
CA GLY A 29 11.18 -3.79 9.99
C GLY A 29 9.72 -3.78 9.56
N TRP A 30 9.46 -3.44 8.31
CA TRP A 30 8.12 -3.57 7.73
C TRP A 30 7.93 -4.97 7.17
N GLU A 31 6.76 -5.53 7.42
CA GLU A 31 6.33 -6.80 6.84
C GLU A 31 5.03 -6.62 6.05
N LEU A 32 4.94 -7.34 4.94
CA LEU A 32 3.67 -7.55 4.22
C LEU A 32 2.98 -8.76 4.84
N LEU A 33 1.83 -8.57 5.48
CA LEU A 33 1.13 -9.63 6.19
C LEU A 33 0.61 -10.69 5.20
N ASN A 34 1.13 -11.90 5.33
CA ASN A 34 0.73 -13.07 4.55
C ASN A 34 0.53 -14.27 5.48
N ASN A 35 -0.69 -14.48 5.97
CA ASN A 35 -1.06 -15.52 6.92
C ASN A 35 -2.47 -16.07 6.63
N ALA A 36 -3.04 -16.87 7.54
CA ALA A 36 -4.34 -17.51 7.33
C ALA A 36 -5.48 -16.50 7.14
N THR A 37 -5.39 -15.30 7.72
CA THR A 37 -6.43 -14.27 7.65
C THR A 37 -6.08 -13.10 6.72
N HIS A 38 -4.86 -13.05 6.19
CA HIS A 38 -4.38 -11.98 5.31
C HIS A 38 -3.62 -12.57 4.14
N ARG A 39 -4.04 -12.27 2.91
CA ARG A 39 -3.36 -12.73 1.69
C ARG A 39 -3.18 -11.55 0.73
N PRO A 40 -1.96 -11.02 0.59
CA PRO A 40 -1.71 -9.91 -0.31
C PRO A 40 -1.80 -10.37 -1.77
N VAL A 41 -2.16 -9.45 -2.66
CA VAL A 41 -2.28 -9.67 -4.10
C VAL A 41 -1.56 -8.54 -4.83
N GLY A 42 -0.71 -8.87 -5.81
CA GLY A 42 -0.01 -7.89 -6.66
C GLY A 42 1.08 -7.06 -5.97
N LEU A 43 1.38 -7.33 -4.70
CA LEU A 43 2.42 -6.64 -3.93
C LEU A 43 3.64 -7.55 -3.70
N ASN A 44 4.83 -6.95 -3.73
CA ASN A 44 6.08 -7.62 -3.41
C ASN A 44 6.31 -7.56 -1.88
N PRO A 45 6.78 -8.64 -1.23
CA PRO A 45 7.06 -8.63 0.21
C PRO A 45 8.23 -7.72 0.62
N THR A 46 9.04 -7.24 -0.34
CA THR A 46 10.15 -6.33 -0.07
C THR A 46 9.62 -4.92 0.17
N ILE A 47 9.68 -4.47 1.43
CA ILE A 47 9.33 -3.11 1.84
C ILE A 47 10.59 -2.42 2.33
N THR A 48 10.83 -1.19 1.87
CA THR A 48 12.02 -0.41 2.22
C THR A 48 11.64 0.95 2.79
N GLU A 49 12.60 1.61 3.42
CA GLU A 49 12.47 2.97 3.96
C GLU A 49 13.52 3.86 3.29
N PRO A 50 13.27 4.37 2.07
CA PRO A 50 14.29 5.13 1.33
C PRO A 50 14.64 6.47 1.99
N SER A 51 13.79 6.96 2.90
CA SER A 51 14.09 8.06 3.80
C SER A 51 13.44 7.82 5.17
N ASN A 52 13.81 8.63 6.17
CA ASN A 52 13.27 8.53 7.54
C ASN A 52 11.77 8.88 7.67
N ASN A 53 11.08 9.24 6.59
CA ASN A 53 9.67 9.65 6.59
C ASN A 53 8.89 9.07 5.40
N THR A 54 9.44 8.03 4.77
CA THR A 54 8.79 7.33 3.67
C THR A 54 8.93 5.81 3.82
N ILE A 55 7.92 5.12 3.32
CA ILE A 55 7.87 3.67 3.22
C ILE A 55 7.63 3.35 1.74
N GLU A 56 8.46 2.51 1.13
CA GLU A 56 8.28 2.07 -0.25
C GLU A 56 7.82 0.60 -0.28
N VAL A 57 6.70 0.36 -0.93
CA VAL A 57 6.14 -0.97 -1.19
C VAL A 57 6.24 -1.23 -2.69
N LYS A 58 6.96 -2.27 -3.08
CA LYS A 58 7.08 -2.64 -4.50
C LYS A 58 5.89 -3.47 -4.96
N PHE A 59 5.55 -3.38 -6.24
CA PHE A 59 4.57 -4.26 -6.87
C PHE A 59 5.24 -5.55 -7.34
N ASP A 60 4.44 -6.59 -7.59
CA ASP A 60 4.95 -7.87 -8.09
C ASP A 60 5.49 -7.78 -9.53
N ARG A 61 5.04 -6.76 -10.27
CA ARG A 61 5.42 -6.43 -11.64
C ARG A 61 5.25 -4.93 -11.91
N LYS A 62 5.64 -4.51 -13.10
CA LYS A 62 5.36 -3.17 -13.63
C LYS A 62 4.04 -3.17 -14.39
N TYR A 63 3.23 -2.14 -14.20
CA TYR A 63 1.94 -1.90 -14.85
C TYR A 63 2.04 -0.75 -15.87
N SER A 64 1.02 -0.57 -16.71
CA SER A 64 0.97 0.49 -17.73
C SER A 64 0.31 1.78 -17.22
N GLN A 65 -0.66 1.67 -16.31
CA GLN A 65 -1.41 2.83 -15.82
C GLN A 65 -1.92 2.65 -14.39
N VAL A 66 -1.93 3.74 -13.62
CA VAL A 66 -2.61 3.84 -12.32
C VAL A 66 -4.04 4.32 -12.54
N LEU A 67 -5.02 3.64 -11.94
CA LEU A 67 -6.42 4.09 -11.94
C LEU A 67 -6.82 4.73 -10.62
N THR A 68 -6.54 4.07 -9.51
CA THR A 68 -6.80 4.60 -8.16
C THR A 68 -5.81 4.02 -7.17
N CYS A 69 -5.57 4.77 -6.11
CA CYS A 69 -4.76 4.34 -4.98
C CYS A 69 -5.42 4.85 -3.69
N SER A 70 -5.70 3.94 -2.78
CA SER A 70 -6.18 4.23 -1.44
C SER A 70 -5.26 3.56 -0.43
N ILE A 71 -4.88 4.32 0.58
CA ILE A 71 -4.21 3.79 1.76
C ILE A 71 -4.94 4.27 2.99
N THR A 72 -5.12 3.39 3.97
CA THR A 72 -5.84 3.73 5.21
C THR A 72 -5.11 3.23 6.43
N ALA A 73 -5.14 4.06 7.47
CA ALA A 73 -4.79 3.66 8.82
C ALA A 73 -5.78 2.60 9.31
N ASP A 74 -5.31 1.66 10.12
CA ASP A 74 -6.20 0.92 11.02
C ASP A 74 -6.55 1.75 12.26
N GLU A 75 -7.36 1.18 13.14
CA GLU A 75 -7.87 1.81 14.35
C GLU A 75 -6.72 2.29 15.25
N ALA A 76 -5.67 1.49 15.43
CA ALA A 76 -4.55 1.81 16.30
C ALA A 76 -3.75 3.04 15.83
N TYR A 77 -3.53 3.17 14.52
CA TYR A 77 -2.92 4.39 13.96
C TYR A 77 -3.89 5.58 13.98
N ALA A 78 -5.17 5.35 13.66
CA ALA A 78 -6.19 6.38 13.61
C ALA A 78 -6.43 7.04 14.98
N GLU A 79 -6.55 6.24 16.04
CA GLU A 79 -6.67 6.71 17.43
C GLU A 79 -5.50 7.60 17.85
N LYS A 80 -4.31 7.32 17.31
CA LYS A 80 -3.09 8.11 17.57
C LYS A 80 -2.95 9.32 16.66
N GLY A 81 -3.91 9.56 15.77
CA GLY A 81 -3.96 10.71 14.87
C GLY A 81 -2.97 10.64 13.72
N PHE A 82 -2.50 9.44 13.36
CA PHE A 82 -1.68 9.27 12.17
C PHE A 82 -2.54 9.33 10.91
N MET A 83 -2.01 9.99 9.89
CA MET A 83 -2.57 10.03 8.54
C MET A 83 -1.52 9.50 7.56
N PHE A 84 -1.99 8.86 6.50
CA PHE A 84 -1.14 8.30 5.46
C PHE A 84 -1.54 8.86 4.10
N GLY A 85 -0.55 9.32 3.33
CA GLY A 85 -0.70 9.70 1.93
C GLY A 85 0.18 8.82 1.03
N ALA A 86 -0.32 8.47 -0.14
CA ALA A 86 0.40 7.66 -1.13
C ALA A 86 0.82 8.50 -2.33
N SER A 87 2.04 8.28 -2.80
CA SER A 87 2.46 8.58 -4.18
C SER A 87 2.66 7.25 -4.90
N VAL A 88 1.89 7.01 -5.95
CA VAL A 88 1.87 5.72 -6.65
C VAL A 88 2.53 5.84 -8.02
N GLY A 89 3.48 4.94 -8.28
CA GLY A 89 4.12 4.76 -9.57
C GLY A 89 3.60 3.50 -10.27
N LEU A 90 4.29 3.08 -11.33
CA LEU A 90 3.90 1.92 -12.13
C LEU A 90 4.42 0.59 -11.59
N ASP A 91 5.42 0.62 -10.71
CA ASP A 91 6.10 -0.55 -10.14
C ASP A 91 6.22 -0.50 -8.61
N LYS A 92 5.72 0.59 -8.00
CA LYS A 92 5.82 0.82 -6.56
C LYS A 92 4.83 1.87 -6.04
N LEU A 93 4.66 1.84 -4.73
CA LEU A 93 3.93 2.80 -3.91
C LEU A 93 4.90 3.40 -2.89
N VAL A 94 4.92 4.72 -2.75
CA VAL A 94 5.63 5.43 -1.67
C VAL A 94 4.61 6.04 -0.72
N ILE A 95 4.61 5.59 0.53
CA ILE A 95 3.74 6.07 1.60
C ILE A 95 4.50 7.15 2.38
N LYS A 96 3.82 8.28 2.61
CA LYS A 96 4.21 9.33 3.55
C LYS A 96 3.20 9.36 4.68
N HIS A 97 3.65 9.80 5.84
CA HIS A 97 2.81 9.84 7.04
C HIS A 97 2.99 11.16 7.79
N SER A 98 1.92 11.57 8.44
CA SER A 98 1.86 12.78 9.25
C SER A 98 1.02 12.53 10.49
N LYS A 99 1.14 13.44 11.46
CA LYS A 99 0.29 13.51 12.65
C LYS A 99 0.04 14.97 12.98
N ALA A 100 -1.23 15.33 13.19
CA ALA A 100 -1.63 16.72 13.45
C ALA A 100 -1.08 17.72 12.41
N GLY A 101 -1.08 17.35 11.13
CA GLY A 101 -0.61 18.19 10.02
C GLY A 101 0.92 18.28 9.86
N ALA A 102 1.72 17.69 10.74
CA ALA A 102 3.18 17.68 10.64
C ALA A 102 3.70 16.32 10.16
N PRO A 103 4.75 16.28 9.31
CA PRO A 103 5.41 15.02 8.93
C PRO A 103 5.95 14.29 10.17
N THR A 104 5.78 12.97 10.22
CA THR A 104 6.36 12.10 11.25
C THR A 104 7.55 11.32 10.70
N LYS A 105 8.28 10.63 11.59
CA LYS A 105 9.38 9.73 11.24
C LYS A 105 8.91 8.28 11.24
N ASN A 106 9.58 7.41 10.49
CA ASN A 106 9.27 5.98 10.44
C ASN A 106 9.33 5.34 11.84
N SER A 107 10.22 5.83 12.71
CA SER A 107 10.32 5.41 14.12
C SER A 107 9.04 5.66 14.92
N ASP A 108 8.26 6.69 14.56
CA ASP A 108 7.03 7.05 15.25
C ASP A 108 5.90 6.04 14.94
N LEU A 109 6.07 5.25 13.89
CA LEU A 109 5.14 4.21 13.46
C LEU A 109 5.36 2.86 14.15
N ALA A 110 6.27 2.77 15.14
CA ALA A 110 6.46 1.57 15.96
C ALA A 110 5.30 1.40 16.98
N ILE A 111 4.07 1.32 16.49
CA ILE A 111 2.87 1.10 17.29
C ILE A 111 2.54 -0.40 17.28
N PRO A 112 2.44 -1.07 18.43
CA PRO A 112 2.13 -2.49 18.47
C PRO A 112 0.79 -2.82 17.77
N ASN A 113 0.80 -3.88 16.95
CA ASN A 113 -0.36 -4.40 16.23
C ASN A 113 -1.05 -3.42 15.27
N SER A 114 -0.42 -2.31 14.90
CA SER A 114 -0.98 -1.35 13.94
C SER A 114 -0.67 -1.72 12.50
N ASN A 115 -1.53 -1.28 11.59
CA ASN A 115 -1.55 -1.73 10.20
C ASN A 115 -1.84 -0.58 9.23
N ILE A 116 -1.20 -0.63 8.06
CA ILE A 116 -1.55 0.21 6.93
C ILE A 116 -2.17 -0.68 5.86
N TRP A 117 -3.40 -0.37 5.49
CA TRP A 117 -4.12 -1.07 4.44
C TRP A 117 -3.86 -0.40 3.10
N ILE A 118 -3.63 -1.21 2.07
CA ILE A 118 -3.29 -0.76 0.71
C ILE A 118 -4.31 -1.34 -0.25
N SER A 119 -4.85 -0.49 -1.13
CA SER A 119 -5.68 -0.88 -2.26
C SER A 119 -5.36 0.00 -3.47
N VAL A 120 -4.91 -0.60 -4.56
CA VAL A 120 -4.55 0.07 -5.80
C VAL A 120 -5.21 -0.64 -6.96
N MET A 121 -5.74 0.10 -7.94
CA MET A 121 -6.19 -0.47 -9.21
C MET A 121 -5.28 0.00 -10.33
N MET A 122 -4.85 -0.94 -11.17
CA MET A 122 -3.87 -0.72 -12.23
C MET A 122 -4.37 -1.32 -13.54
N ILE A 123 -3.91 -0.80 -14.68
CA ILE A 123 -4.01 -1.46 -15.98
C ILE A 123 -2.67 -2.11 -16.30
N GLU A 124 -2.70 -3.30 -16.90
CA GLU A 124 -1.52 -3.99 -17.42
C GLU A 124 -0.95 -3.35 -18.69
#